data_AF-A0A326UMP6-F1
#
_entry.id   AF-A0A326UMP6-F1
#
_cell.length_a   1.000
_cell.length_b   1.000
_cell.length_c   1.000
_cell.angle_alpha   90.00
_cell.angle_beta   90.00
_cell.angle_gamma   90.00
#
_symmetry.space_group_name_H-M   'P 1'
#
loop_
_entity.id
_entity.type
_entity.pdbx_description
1 polymer ?
#
loop_
_entity_poly.entity_id
_entity_poly.type
_entity_poly.pdbx_seq_one_letter_code
_entity_poly.pdbx_strand_id
1 'polypeptide(L)'
;MRLESLLQVLNERQRRTFRLKTRYQQGAYALVDAAGDAFVLKWYATRDRLVQVLARRELLERLRSTGYPVPAYEVWGETDEGAYLIQRALPGAPSATLTAAQLLSLLELNTLQVGRAPEGARDWPREVVQTVLFGGQGYCEHASLLHHLEETAALLRQLQRLVRQHQGAISTPVKNDIVHFDFHPALRSVA
;
A
#
# COMPACT_ATOMS: atom_id res chain seq x y z
N MET A 1 -19.03 -13.73 0.14
CA MET A 1 -19.32 -14.14 1.53
C MET A 1 -19.77 -12.89 2.27
N ARG A 2 -20.80 -12.98 3.14
CA ARG A 2 -21.14 -11.83 4.01
C ARG A 2 -20.07 -11.69 5.10
N LEU A 3 -19.71 -10.45 5.45
CA LEU A 3 -18.66 -10.15 6.42
C LEU A 3 -18.89 -10.80 7.80
N GLU A 4 -20.15 -10.87 8.23
CA GLU A 4 -20.55 -11.50 9.50
C GLU A 4 -20.20 -13.00 9.50
N SER A 5 -20.53 -13.72 8.43
CA SER A 5 -20.20 -15.13 8.25
C SER A 5 -18.69 -15.36 8.22
N LEU A 6 -17.94 -14.45 7.58
CA LEU A 6 -16.48 -14.48 7.59
C LEU A 6 -15.95 -14.32 9.03
N LEU A 7 -16.40 -13.31 9.77
CA LEU A 7 -15.95 -13.07 11.15
C LEU A 7 -16.28 -14.25 12.07
N GLN A 8 -17.43 -14.90 11.90
CA GLN A 8 -17.76 -16.11 12.64
C GLN A 8 -16.75 -17.22 12.37
N VAL A 9 -16.51 -17.56 11.10
CA VAL A 9 -15.52 -18.58 10.70
C VAL A 9 -14.12 -18.24 11.22
N LEU A 10 -13.73 -16.96 11.16
CA LEU A 10 -12.44 -16.48 11.66
C LEU A 10 -12.33 -16.69 13.18
N ASN A 11 -13.34 -16.27 13.93
CA ASN A 11 -13.35 -16.37 15.38
C ASN A 11 -13.28 -17.84 15.84
N GLU A 12 -14.04 -18.73 15.19
CA GLU A 12 -14.01 -20.16 15.45
C GLU A 12 -12.64 -20.78 15.13
N ARG A 13 -12.09 -20.52 13.93
CA ARG A 13 -10.80 -21.10 13.51
C ARG A 13 -9.63 -20.62 14.36
N GLN A 14 -9.63 -19.34 14.72
CA GLN A 14 -8.51 -18.69 15.41
C GLN A 14 -8.65 -18.74 16.94
N ARG A 15 -9.78 -19.26 17.45
CA ARG A 15 -10.13 -19.21 18.87
C ARG A 15 -9.98 -17.80 19.44
N ARG A 16 -10.45 -16.80 18.68
CA ARG A 16 -10.42 -15.37 18.99
C ARG A 16 -11.82 -14.77 18.89
N THR A 17 -11.99 -13.55 19.37
CA THR A 17 -13.28 -12.84 19.32
C THR A 17 -13.10 -11.46 18.74
N PHE A 18 -13.05 -11.38 17.41
CA PHE A 18 -13.08 -10.12 16.68
C PHE A 18 -14.52 -9.65 16.47
N ARG A 19 -14.73 -8.35 16.66
CA ARG A 19 -15.99 -7.64 16.41
C ARG A 19 -15.74 -6.51 15.42
N LEU A 20 -16.67 -6.31 14.50
CA LEU A 20 -16.62 -5.20 13.54
C LEU A 20 -16.84 -3.88 14.27
N LYS A 21 -15.96 -2.91 14.04
CA LYS A 21 -16.10 -1.54 14.53
C LYS A 21 -16.59 -0.59 13.43
N THR A 22 -15.98 -0.64 12.25
CA THR A 22 -16.37 0.17 11.10
C THR A 22 -15.81 -0.42 9.80
N ARG A 23 -16.33 0.02 8.66
CA ARG A 23 -15.85 -0.35 7.34
C ARG A 23 -14.95 0.74 6.78
N TYR A 24 -13.81 0.33 6.22
CA TYR A 24 -12.98 1.17 5.39
C TYR A 24 -13.27 0.91 3.91
N GLN A 25 -12.63 1.68 3.03
CA GLN A 25 -12.72 1.44 1.59
C GLN A 25 -12.01 0.14 1.18
N GLN A 26 -12.30 -0.34 -0.04
CA GLN A 26 -11.55 -1.41 -0.72
C GLN A 26 -11.46 -2.74 0.05
N GLY A 27 -12.52 -3.12 0.77
CA GLY A 27 -12.57 -4.41 1.48
C GLY A 27 -11.74 -4.45 2.77
N ALA A 28 -11.39 -3.29 3.34
CA ALA A 28 -10.79 -3.20 4.65
C ALA A 28 -11.85 -2.92 5.74
N TYR A 29 -11.65 -3.48 6.93
CA TYR A 29 -12.59 -3.40 8.05
C TYR A 29 -11.84 -3.20 9.36
N ALA A 30 -12.26 -2.24 10.17
CA ALA A 30 -11.74 -2.04 11.51
C ALA A 30 -12.37 -3.09 12.44
N LEU A 31 -11.54 -3.81 13.17
CA LEU A 31 -11.94 -4.82 14.14
C LEU A 31 -11.45 -4.44 15.54
N VAL A 32 -12.14 -4.94 16.55
CA VAL A 32 -11.70 -4.92 17.95
C VAL A 32 -11.83 -6.32 18.52
N ASP A 33 -10.88 -6.75 19.36
CA ASP A 33 -11.00 -8.06 20.02
C ASP A 33 -11.76 -8.01 21.35
N ALA A 34 -11.66 -9.06 22.18
CA ALA A 34 -12.25 -9.10 23.51
C ALA A 34 -11.50 -8.23 24.53
N ALA A 35 -10.19 -8.05 24.36
CA ALA A 35 -9.35 -7.22 25.23
C ALA A 35 -9.46 -5.73 24.90
N GLY A 36 -10.02 -5.38 23.74
CA GLY A 36 -10.11 -4.00 23.28
C GLY A 36 -9.00 -3.61 22.30
N ASP A 37 -8.13 -4.54 21.92
CA ASP A 37 -7.06 -4.32 20.96
C ASP A 37 -7.65 -4.08 19.55
N ALA A 38 -7.08 -3.11 18.84
CA ALA A 38 -7.55 -2.71 17.52
C ALA A 38 -6.82 -3.48 16.40
N PHE A 39 -7.60 -3.95 15.43
CA PHE A 39 -7.11 -4.70 14.27
C PHE A 39 -7.72 -4.17 12.97
N VAL A 40 -7.12 -4.53 11.85
CA VAL A 40 -7.67 -4.29 10.51
C VAL A 40 -7.74 -5.63 9.78
N LEU A 41 -8.94 -5.98 9.33
CA LEU A 41 -9.16 -7.08 8.39
C LEU A 41 -9.12 -6.53 6.96
N LYS A 42 -8.33 -7.16 6.11
CA LYS A 42 -8.35 -6.98 4.65
C LYS A 42 -8.94 -8.23 4.01
N TRP A 43 -10.01 -8.03 3.25
CA TRP A 43 -10.65 -9.07 2.45
C TRP A 43 -10.21 -8.96 0.99
N TYR A 44 -9.89 -10.10 0.39
CA TYR A 44 -9.52 -10.22 -1.00
C TYR A 44 -10.47 -11.18 -1.71
N ALA A 45 -11.03 -10.76 -2.84
CA ALA A 45 -11.90 -11.61 -3.65
C ALA A 45 -11.15 -12.80 -4.29
N THR A 46 -9.82 -12.70 -4.42
CA THR A 46 -8.97 -13.75 -4.99
C THR A 46 -7.82 -14.10 -4.06
N ARG A 47 -7.38 -15.37 -4.13
CA ARG A 47 -6.28 -15.91 -3.32
C ARG A 47 -4.92 -15.34 -3.75
N ASP A 48 -4.74 -15.11 -5.06
CA ASP A 48 -3.52 -14.55 -5.62
C ASP A 48 -3.10 -13.24 -4.94
N ARG A 49 -4.08 -12.42 -4.54
CA ARG A 49 -3.79 -11.17 -3.86
C ARG A 49 -3.19 -11.38 -2.48
N LEU A 50 -3.67 -12.37 -1.72
CA LEU A 50 -3.08 -12.73 -0.43
C LEU A 50 -1.64 -13.25 -0.63
N VAL A 51 -1.41 -14.11 -1.62
CA VAL A 51 -0.08 -14.63 -1.96
C VAL A 51 0.90 -13.48 -2.26
N GLN A 52 0.48 -12.53 -3.10
CA GLN A 52 1.30 -11.34 -3.41
C GLN A 52 1.63 -10.49 -2.18
N VAL A 53 0.68 -10.33 -1.26
CA VAL A 53 0.87 -9.57 -0.02
C VAL A 53 1.85 -10.30 0.91
N LEU A 54 1.65 -11.60 1.12
CA LEU A 54 2.51 -12.41 1.99
C LEU A 54 3.91 -12.59 1.44
N ALA A 55 4.09 -12.62 0.11
CA ALA A 55 5.41 -12.63 -0.54
C ALA A 55 6.27 -11.40 -0.16
N ARG A 56 5.66 -10.31 0.32
CA ARG A 56 6.36 -9.10 0.77
C ARG A 56 6.50 -9.02 2.29
N ARG A 57 6.04 -10.02 3.05
CA ARG A 57 6.01 -9.96 4.52
C ARG A 57 7.40 -9.74 5.12
N GLU A 58 8.41 -10.48 4.65
CA GLU A 58 9.78 -10.37 5.17
C GLU A 58 10.39 -8.98 4.91
N LEU A 59 10.07 -8.39 3.75
CA LEU A 59 10.44 -7.02 3.41
C LEU A 59 9.84 -6.02 4.41
N LEU A 60 8.55 -6.18 4.67
CA LEU A 60 7.79 -5.33 5.58
C LEU A 60 8.26 -5.47 7.03
N GLU A 61 8.57 -6.68 7.49
CA GLU A 61 9.14 -6.92 8.81
C GLU A 61 10.55 -6.32 8.97
N ARG A 62 11.39 -6.43 7.93
CA ARG A 62 12.69 -5.75 7.90
C ARG A 62 12.53 -4.24 8.03
N LEU A 63 11.61 -3.64 7.27
CA LEU A 63 11.35 -2.21 7.37
C LEU A 63 10.81 -1.83 8.76
N ARG A 64 9.88 -2.64 9.32
CA ARG A 64 9.36 -2.46 10.68
C ARG A 64 10.47 -2.44 11.74
N SER A 65 11.47 -3.30 11.60
CA SER A 65 12.61 -3.38 12.54
C SER A 65 13.46 -2.10 12.60
N THR A 66 13.32 -1.20 11.61
CA THR A 66 14.00 0.10 11.57
C THR A 66 13.22 1.21 12.27
N GLY A 67 12.04 0.90 12.85
CA GLY A 67 11.13 1.89 13.43
C GLY A 67 10.10 2.44 12.45
N TYR A 68 10.10 1.97 11.20
CA TYR A 68 9.08 2.35 10.23
C TYR A 68 7.68 1.83 10.66
N PRO A 69 6.61 2.62 10.55
CA PRO A 69 5.26 2.23 10.95
C PRO A 69 4.66 1.24 9.94
N VAL A 70 4.95 -0.04 10.14
CA VAL A 70 4.36 -1.16 9.40
C VAL A 70 3.46 -1.96 10.33
N PRO A 71 2.19 -2.21 9.97
CA PRO A 71 1.31 -3.03 10.80
C PRO A 71 1.77 -4.50 10.79
N ALA A 72 1.82 -5.12 11.97
CA ALA A 72 2.17 -6.53 12.11
C ALA A 72 1.03 -7.42 11.58
N TYR A 73 1.38 -8.39 10.73
CA TYR A 73 0.44 -9.38 10.22
C TYR A 73 0.29 -10.50 11.24
N GLU A 74 -0.93 -10.69 11.75
CA GLU A 74 -1.20 -11.60 12.87
C GLU A 74 -1.86 -12.90 12.40
N VAL A 75 -2.81 -12.77 11.47
CA VAL A 75 -3.60 -13.92 10.99
C VAL A 75 -3.87 -13.75 9.50
N TRP A 76 -3.78 -14.83 8.73
CA TRP A 76 -4.24 -14.85 7.34
C TRP A 76 -4.77 -16.24 6.99
N GLY A 77 -5.52 -16.32 5.90
CA GLY A 77 -6.01 -17.60 5.41
C GLY A 77 -6.97 -17.44 4.25
N GLU A 78 -7.53 -18.57 3.84
CA GLU A 78 -8.40 -18.69 2.68
C GLU A 78 -9.76 -19.27 3.09
N THR A 79 -10.75 -18.95 2.26
CA THR A 79 -12.04 -19.61 2.21
C THR A 79 -12.36 -19.98 0.76
N ASP A 80 -13.49 -20.65 0.55
CA ASP A 80 -13.95 -20.97 -0.81
C ASP A 80 -14.32 -19.71 -1.61
N GLU A 81 -14.55 -18.59 -0.94
CA GLU A 81 -15.02 -17.34 -1.54
C GLU A 81 -13.93 -16.26 -1.67
N GLY A 82 -12.72 -16.51 -1.15
CA GLY A 82 -11.62 -15.54 -1.21
C GLY A 82 -10.55 -15.78 -0.16
N ALA A 83 -9.87 -14.70 0.22
CA ALA A 83 -8.76 -14.74 1.17
C ALA A 83 -8.78 -13.53 2.11
N TYR A 84 -8.18 -13.67 3.28
CA TYR A 84 -8.16 -12.63 4.30
C TYR A 84 -6.79 -12.46 4.96
N LEU A 85 -6.56 -11.26 5.48
CA LEU A 85 -5.43 -10.90 6.32
C LEU A 85 -5.91 -10.00 7.46
N ILE A 86 -5.58 -10.35 8.70
CA ILE A 86 -5.76 -9.53 9.89
C ILE A 86 -4.39 -9.03 10.34
N GLN A 87 -4.30 -7.72 10.51
CA GLN A 87 -3.12 -7.03 11.00
C GLN A 87 -3.47 -6.20 12.23
N ARG A 88 -2.49 -5.91 13.10
CA ARG A 88 -2.68 -4.92 14.16
C ARG A 88 -2.95 -3.55 13.55
N ALA A 89 -3.88 -2.80 14.13
CA ALA A 89 -4.05 -1.41 13.77
C ALA A 89 -2.84 -0.62 14.28
N LEU A 90 -2.29 0.25 13.43
CA LEU A 90 -1.29 1.21 13.89
C LEU A 90 -1.96 2.27 14.78
N PRO A 91 -1.28 2.75 15.83
CA PRO A 91 -1.80 3.85 16.63
C PRO A 91 -1.89 5.11 15.76
N GLY A 92 -2.86 5.97 16.07
CA GLY A 92 -3.04 7.26 15.41
C GLY A 92 -4.46 7.51 14.94
N ALA A 93 -4.64 8.65 14.28
CA ALA A 93 -5.90 9.07 13.70
C ALA A 93 -5.66 9.69 12.32
N PRO A 94 -6.63 9.61 11.40
CA PRO A 94 -6.55 10.31 10.12
C PRO A 94 -6.31 11.80 10.33
N SER A 95 -5.42 12.39 9.52
CA SER A 95 -5.16 13.82 9.53
C SER A 95 -5.78 14.46 8.30
N ALA A 96 -6.62 15.48 8.51
CA ALA A 96 -7.26 16.21 7.42
C ALA A 96 -6.33 17.27 6.80
N THR A 97 -5.30 17.70 7.53
CA THR A 97 -4.36 18.75 7.10
C THR A 97 -2.93 18.30 7.38
N LEU A 98 -2.04 18.53 6.41
CA LEU A 98 -0.61 18.24 6.57
C LEU A 98 0.07 19.45 7.21
N THR A 99 0.56 19.29 8.43
CA THR A 99 1.37 20.31 9.11
C THR A 99 2.84 20.21 8.71
N ALA A 100 3.60 21.29 8.92
CA ALA A 100 5.04 21.29 8.67
C ALA A 100 5.78 20.22 9.51
N ALA A 101 5.37 20.01 10.77
CA ALA A 101 5.95 18.99 11.63
C ALA A 101 5.71 17.57 11.06
N GLN A 102 4.48 17.28 10.62
CA GLN A 102 4.17 15.99 9.99
C GLN A 102 4.93 15.81 8.67
N LEU A 103 5.12 16.87 7.87
CA LEU A 103 5.92 16.80 6.66
C LEU A 103 7.37 16.39 6.98
N LEU A 104 7.98 16.98 8.02
CA LEU A 104 9.32 16.58 8.46
C LEU A 104 9.36 15.11 8.90
N SER A 105 8.37 14.64 9.66
CA SER A 105 8.28 13.21 10.01
C SER A 105 8.11 12.30 8.79
N LEU A 106 7.38 12.72 7.75
CA LEU A 106 7.27 11.95 6.50
C LEU A 106 8.63 11.84 5.77
N LEU A 107 9.45 12.89 5.81
CA LEU A 107 10.82 12.86 5.27
C LEU A 107 11.73 11.94 6.08
N GLU A 108 11.60 11.93 7.40
CA GLU A 108 12.30 10.97 8.27
C GLU A 108 11.90 9.53 7.93
N LEU A 109 10.60 9.27 7.73
CA LEU A 109 10.11 7.96 7.29
C LEU A 109 10.69 7.57 5.93
N ASN A 110 10.78 8.49 4.98
CA ASN A 110 11.39 8.21 3.68
C ASN A 110 12.87 7.79 3.83
N THR A 111 13.60 8.44 4.73
CA THR A 111 15.01 8.11 5.02
C THR A 111 15.18 6.67 5.54
N LEU A 112 14.22 6.16 6.32
CA LEU A 112 14.25 4.79 6.84
C LEU A 112 14.16 3.71 5.73
N GLN A 113 13.71 4.07 4.53
CA GLN A 113 13.53 3.13 3.43
C GLN A 113 14.83 2.84 2.64
N VAL A 114 15.83 3.72 2.79
CA VAL A 114 17.08 3.69 2.04
C VAL A 114 17.90 2.42 2.35
N GLY A 115 18.29 1.69 1.31
CA GLY A 115 19.13 0.49 1.37
C GLY A 115 18.48 -0.71 2.06
N ARG A 116 17.15 -0.74 2.20
CA ARG A 116 16.42 -1.78 2.96
C ARG A 116 15.80 -2.89 2.12
N ALA A 117 15.75 -2.78 0.80
CA ALA A 117 15.23 -3.84 -0.05
C ALA A 117 16.23 -4.99 -0.18
N PRO A 118 15.77 -6.22 -0.48
CA PRO A 118 16.63 -7.33 -0.81
C PRO A 118 17.28 -7.12 -2.18
N GLU A 119 18.35 -7.87 -2.44
CA GLU A 119 18.91 -7.98 -3.78
C GLU A 119 17.85 -8.51 -4.77
N GLY A 120 17.87 -7.97 -5.99
CA GLY A 120 16.88 -8.31 -7.02
C GLY A 120 15.49 -7.71 -6.77
N ALA A 121 15.33 -6.86 -5.76
CA ALA A 121 14.12 -6.07 -5.60
C ALA A 121 13.84 -5.19 -6.83
N ARG A 122 12.57 -4.83 -6.98
CA ARG A 122 12.08 -4.04 -8.11
C ARG A 122 12.82 -2.70 -8.21
N ASP A 123 13.29 -2.39 -9.41
CA ASP A 123 13.88 -1.09 -9.75
C ASP A 123 12.77 -0.05 -9.94
N TRP A 124 12.38 0.58 -8.84
CA TRP A 124 11.32 1.59 -8.82
C TRP A 124 11.65 2.84 -9.66
N PRO A 125 12.87 3.41 -9.63
CA PRO A 125 13.22 4.50 -10.54
C PRO A 125 13.00 4.13 -12.00
N ARG A 126 13.43 2.94 -12.42
CA ARG A 126 13.19 2.46 -13.78
C ARG A 126 11.70 2.28 -14.06
N GLU A 127 10.93 1.75 -13.13
CA GLU A 127 9.48 1.61 -13.31
C GLU A 127 8.80 2.97 -13.54
N VAL A 128 9.11 3.99 -12.73
CA VAL A 128 8.55 5.35 -12.92
C VAL A 128 8.88 5.90 -14.31
N VAL A 129 10.13 5.72 -14.77
CA VAL A 129 10.53 6.09 -16.14
C VAL A 129 9.69 5.35 -17.18
N GLN A 130 9.56 4.03 -17.04
CA GLN A 130 8.80 3.22 -18.00
C GLN A 130 7.33 3.64 -18.03
N THR A 131 6.71 3.88 -16.86
CA THR A 131 5.32 4.31 -16.76
C THR A 131 5.09 5.65 -17.46
N VAL A 132 5.97 6.65 -17.31
CA VAL A 132 5.80 7.95 -18.00
C VAL A 132 6.03 7.83 -19.52
N LEU A 133 6.95 6.96 -19.94
CA LEU A 133 7.29 6.82 -21.37
C LEU A 133 6.29 5.95 -22.13
N PHE A 134 5.74 4.91 -21.49
CA PHE A 134 4.98 3.86 -22.17
C PHE A 134 3.60 3.61 -21.56
N GLY A 135 3.27 4.22 -20.43
CA GLY A 135 2.03 4.03 -19.71
C GLY A 135 2.12 2.91 -18.66
N GLY A 136 1.14 2.88 -17.75
CA GLY A 136 0.96 1.80 -16.79
C GLY A 136 -0.29 0.96 -17.09
N GLN A 137 -0.49 -0.12 -16.34
CA GLN A 137 -1.70 -0.94 -16.42
C GLN A 137 -2.65 -0.59 -15.28
N GLY A 138 -3.82 -0.05 -15.61
CA GLY A 138 -4.82 0.41 -14.64
C GLY A 138 -4.43 1.70 -13.91
N TYR A 139 -3.31 2.32 -14.28
CA TYR A 139 -2.86 3.62 -13.81
C TYR A 139 -1.94 4.25 -14.87
N CYS A 140 -1.88 5.58 -14.92
CA CYS A 140 -1.11 6.30 -15.95
C CYS A 140 -1.44 5.85 -17.39
N GLU A 141 -2.73 5.68 -17.66
CA GLU A 141 -3.25 5.29 -18.97
C GLU A 141 -3.12 6.46 -19.95
N HIS A 142 -2.08 6.47 -20.78
CA HIS A 142 -1.80 7.59 -21.69
C HIS A 142 -2.97 7.97 -22.59
N ALA A 143 -3.76 7.00 -23.04
CA ALA A 143 -4.95 7.24 -23.87
C ALA A 143 -5.91 8.25 -23.22
N SER A 144 -6.04 8.25 -21.89
CA SER A 144 -6.88 9.21 -21.18
C SER A 144 -6.38 10.65 -21.34
N LEU A 145 -5.06 10.88 -21.28
CA LEU A 145 -4.48 12.21 -21.44
C LEU A 145 -4.42 12.65 -22.91
N LEU A 146 -4.19 11.69 -23.82
CA LEU A 146 -4.08 11.95 -25.26
C LEU A 146 -5.43 12.27 -25.91
N HIS A 147 -6.52 11.70 -25.41
CA HIS A 147 -7.86 11.84 -26.01
C HIS A 147 -8.80 12.76 -25.23
N HIS A 148 -8.38 13.32 -24.10
CA HIS A 148 -9.22 14.23 -23.32
C HIS A 148 -9.17 15.67 -23.86
N LEU A 149 -8.00 16.32 -23.82
CA LEU A 149 -7.78 17.69 -24.27
C LEU A 149 -6.37 17.84 -24.90
N GLU A 150 -6.19 18.84 -25.77
CA GLU A 150 -4.88 19.12 -26.39
C GLU A 150 -3.84 19.52 -25.34
N GLU A 151 -4.26 20.25 -24.30
CA GLU A 151 -3.43 20.66 -23.18
C GLU A 151 -2.89 19.46 -22.39
N THR A 152 -3.72 18.44 -22.13
CA THR A 152 -3.28 17.21 -21.44
C THR A 152 -2.35 16.38 -22.30
N ALA A 153 -2.58 16.35 -23.62
CA ALA A 153 -1.69 15.71 -24.58
C ALA A 153 -0.33 16.44 -24.69
N ALA A 154 -0.34 17.78 -24.66
CA ALA A 154 0.87 18.61 -24.64
C ALA A 154 1.68 18.38 -23.35
N LEU A 155 1.03 18.33 -22.19
CA LEU A 155 1.65 18.03 -20.90
C LEU A 155 2.34 16.65 -20.92
N LEU A 156 1.65 15.60 -21.38
CA LEU A 156 2.24 14.26 -21.47
C LEU A 156 3.47 14.25 -22.38
N ARG A 157 3.40 14.90 -23.55
CA ARG A 157 4.56 15.01 -24.47
C ARG A 157 5.72 15.76 -23.82
N GLN A 158 5.46 16.79 -23.03
CA GLN A 158 6.50 17.51 -22.28
C GLN A 158 7.16 16.62 -21.22
N LEU A 159 6.37 15.90 -20.43
CA LEU A 159 6.88 14.96 -19.42
C LEU A 159 7.74 13.86 -20.08
N GLN A 160 7.28 13.29 -21.19
CA GLN A 160 8.03 12.28 -21.93
C GLN A 160 9.36 12.81 -22.48
N ARG A 161 9.39 14.04 -23.01
CA ARG A 161 10.64 14.69 -23.45
C ARG A 161 11.61 14.85 -22.29
N LEU A 162 11.14 15.36 -21.15
CA LEU A 162 11.95 15.55 -19.95
C LEU A 162 12.53 14.22 -19.46
N VAL A 163 11.69 13.18 -19.34
CA VAL A 163 12.16 11.85 -18.93
C VAL A 163 13.16 11.26 -19.92
N ARG A 164 12.94 11.37 -21.25
CA ARG A 164 13.91 10.90 -22.25
C ARG A 164 15.27 11.59 -22.11
N GLN A 165 15.28 12.89 -21.80
CA GLN A 165 16.50 13.68 -21.63
C GLN A 165 17.27 13.30 -20.35
N HIS A 166 16.56 12.96 -19.26
CA HIS A 166 17.16 12.79 -17.94
C HIS A 166 17.21 11.34 -17.42
N GLN A 167 16.60 10.37 -18.10
CA GLN A 167 16.58 8.96 -17.64
C GLN A 167 17.98 8.37 -17.41
N GLY A 168 19.00 8.81 -18.16
CA GLY A 168 20.39 8.37 -17.98
C GLY A 168 21.09 8.98 -16.75
N ALA A 169 20.59 10.11 -16.25
CA ALA A 169 21.08 10.76 -15.03
C ALA A 169 20.56 10.09 -13.75
N ILE A 170 19.65 9.12 -13.88
CA ILE A 170 19.30 8.17 -12.81
C ILE A 170 20.46 7.15 -12.70
N SER A 171 21.66 7.66 -12.42
CA SER A 171 22.91 6.90 -12.31
C SER A 171 23.35 6.74 -10.85
N THR A 172 22.59 7.27 -9.89
CA THR A 172 22.83 7.01 -8.47
C THR A 172 22.60 5.53 -8.17
N PRO A 173 23.46 4.87 -7.38
CA PRO A 173 23.23 3.50 -6.95
C PRO A 173 22.11 3.51 -5.91
N VAL A 174 20.86 3.71 -6.33
CA VAL A 174 19.66 3.39 -5.55
C VAL A 174 19.49 1.88 -5.63
N LYS A 175 20.49 1.15 -5.15
CA LYS A 175 20.47 -0.30 -5.19
C LYS A 175 19.90 -0.75 -3.87
N ASN A 176 18.61 -1.02 -3.92
CA ASN A 176 17.83 -1.70 -2.91
C ASN A 176 17.16 -0.77 -1.88
N ASP A 177 16.47 0.28 -2.32
CA ASP A 177 15.54 1.01 -1.44
C ASP A 177 14.18 0.31 -1.44
N ILE A 178 13.51 0.31 -0.28
CA ILE A 178 12.07 0.05 -0.25
C ILE A 178 11.38 1.35 -0.70
N VAL A 179 10.27 1.26 -1.42
CA VAL A 179 9.49 2.45 -1.78
C VAL A 179 8.09 2.33 -1.21
N HIS A 180 7.77 3.18 -0.25
CA HIS A 180 6.39 3.46 0.13
C HIS A 180 5.79 4.37 -0.94
N PHE A 181 4.96 3.76 -1.80
CA PHE A 181 4.48 4.39 -3.02
C PHE A 181 3.63 5.65 -2.78
N ASP A 182 2.89 5.71 -1.67
CA ASP A 182 1.95 6.78 -1.43
C ASP A 182 1.71 7.03 0.07
N PHE A 183 1.81 8.30 0.49
CA PHE A 183 1.46 8.75 1.85
C PHE A 183 0.07 9.41 1.90
N HIS A 184 -0.80 9.11 0.93
CA HIS A 184 -2.11 9.73 0.85
C HIS A 184 -2.92 9.54 2.16
N PRO A 185 -3.41 10.63 2.77
CA PRO A 185 -4.03 10.57 4.10
C PRO A 185 -5.45 9.98 4.09
N ALA A 186 -6.05 9.72 2.93
CA ALA A 186 -7.46 9.34 2.83
C ALA A 186 -7.68 7.82 2.71
N LEU A 187 -7.66 7.13 3.85
CA LEU A 187 -8.57 5.99 4.05
C LEU A 187 -9.75 6.51 4.88
N ARG A 188 -10.75 7.10 4.22
CA ARG A 188 -11.99 7.51 4.90
C ARG A 188 -12.76 6.25 5.30
N SER A 189 -13.21 6.18 6.54
CA SER A 189 -14.24 5.21 6.94
C SER A 189 -15.50 5.47 6.14
N VAL A 190 -16.13 4.42 5.64
CA VAL A 190 -17.47 4.50 5.08
C VAL A 190 -18.42 4.36 6.27
N ALA A 191 -19.13 5.44 6.60
CA ALA A 191 -20.18 5.42 7.60
C ALA A 191 -21.37 4.58 7.10
#